data_AF-A0A2V8RZ49-F1
#
_entry.id   AF-A0A2V8RZ49-F1
#
_cell.length_a   1.000
_cell.length_b   1.000
_cell.length_c   1.000
_cell.angle_alpha   90.00
_cell.angle_beta   90.00
_cell.angle_gamma   90.00
#
_symmetry.space_group_name_H-M   'P 1'
#
loop_
_entity.id
_entity.type
_entity.pdbx_description
1 polymer ?
#
loop_
_entity_poly.entity_id
_entity_poly.type
_entity_poly.pdbx_seq_one_letter_code
_entity_poly.pdbx_strand_id
1 'polypeptide(L)'
;MKFDKGIAKKYRKSVEDGFATILGKGNDLQKDIAKRILESQMLVRVRPVKEINASGVTGLIDAGDTNDRIADERLSIGEALGEIYIAIAEETIDTGGQRGCEGTFVHEGRHAYDFAQTISSFSDSDVNPLSVFDPTLYELELEAHRISGDYMLCIALDEYIEEGLGLMILGRDIEKGCFLNEAGINQRLSESYGLDAINNPGPRASELLGLRQK
;
A
#
# COMPACT_ATOMS: atom_id res chain seq x y z
N MET A 1 0.92 14.68 1.80
CA MET A 1 -0.44 14.15 1.56
C MET A 1 -1.45 15.29 1.48
N LYS A 2 -2.52 15.12 0.69
CA LYS A 2 -3.70 15.98 0.66
C LYS A 2 -4.98 15.14 0.77
N PHE A 3 -6.06 15.75 1.24
CA PHE A 3 -7.37 15.09 1.38
C PHE A 3 -8.30 15.51 0.24
N ASP A 4 -9.12 14.56 -0.22
CA ASP A 4 -10.21 14.84 -1.14
C ASP A 4 -11.19 15.89 -0.57
N LYS A 5 -11.80 16.65 -1.47
CA LYS A 5 -12.68 17.75 -1.09
C LYS A 5 -13.93 17.19 -0.42
N GLY A 6 -14.30 17.75 0.73
CA GLY A 6 -15.52 17.37 1.45
C GLY A 6 -15.37 16.20 2.43
N ILE A 7 -14.17 15.61 2.58
CA ILE A 7 -13.94 14.60 3.63
C ILE A 7 -14.23 15.21 5.01
N ALA A 8 -15.10 14.55 5.78
CA ALA A 8 -15.49 14.95 7.13
C ALA A 8 -14.28 15.01 8.09
N LYS A 9 -14.30 15.97 9.02
CA LYS A 9 -13.21 16.19 9.98
C LYS A 9 -12.86 14.96 10.81
N LYS A 10 -13.85 14.12 11.17
CA LYS A 10 -13.62 12.87 11.92
C LYS A 10 -12.72 11.89 11.16
N TYR A 11 -12.92 11.78 9.85
CA TYR A 11 -12.14 10.87 9.02
C TYR A 11 -10.72 11.40 8.81
N ARG A 12 -10.57 12.72 8.54
CA ARG A 12 -9.23 13.34 8.46
C ARG A 12 -8.40 13.08 9.70
N LYS A 13 -8.99 13.32 10.88
CA LYS A 13 -8.34 13.05 12.15
C LYS A 13 -7.97 11.57 12.30
N SER A 14 -8.86 10.65 11.92
CA SER A 14 -8.56 9.21 12.01
C SER A 14 -7.40 8.79 11.11
N VAL A 15 -7.29 9.39 9.91
CA VAL A 15 -6.13 9.20 9.01
C VAL A 15 -4.85 9.76 9.64
N GLU A 16 -4.90 10.99 10.15
CA GLU A 16 -3.76 11.64 10.79
C GLU A 16 -3.27 10.86 12.02
N ASP A 17 -4.19 10.42 12.89
CA ASP A 17 -3.90 9.60 14.07
C ASP A 17 -3.33 8.21 13.67
N GLY A 18 -3.83 7.63 12.57
CA GLY A 18 -3.30 6.39 12.00
C GLY A 18 -1.84 6.53 11.55
N PHE A 19 -1.55 7.55 10.74
CA PHE A 19 -0.16 7.85 10.32
C PHE A 19 0.75 8.18 11.52
N ALA A 20 0.26 8.93 12.51
CA ALA A 20 1.03 9.22 13.72
C ALA A 20 1.39 7.93 14.48
N THR A 21 0.48 6.95 14.51
CA THR A 21 0.73 5.65 15.15
C THR A 21 1.73 4.82 14.37
N ILE A 22 1.62 4.76 13.04
CA ILE A 22 2.61 4.10 12.16
C ILE A 22 4.00 4.70 12.39
N LEU A 23 4.10 6.03 12.44
CA LEU A 23 5.36 6.71 12.71
C LEU A 23 5.92 6.43 14.12
N GLY A 24 5.05 6.24 15.10
CA GLY A 24 5.45 5.95 16.49
C GLY A 24 5.89 4.51 16.71
N LYS A 25 5.21 3.55 16.06
CA LYS A 25 5.33 2.12 16.39
C LYS A 25 5.91 1.25 15.28
N GLY A 26 5.84 1.68 14.02
CA GLY A 26 6.34 0.89 12.88
C GLY A 26 7.86 0.71 12.87
N ASN A 27 8.34 -0.20 12.05
CA ASN A 27 9.75 -0.35 11.71
C ASN A 27 10.24 0.79 10.79
N ASP A 28 11.54 0.80 10.47
CA ASP A 28 12.15 1.89 9.70
C ASP A 28 11.55 2.05 8.29
N LEU A 29 11.25 0.94 7.61
CA LEU A 29 10.63 0.96 6.28
C LEU A 29 9.21 1.55 6.33
N GLN A 30 8.38 1.09 7.27
CA GLN A 30 7.02 1.59 7.48
C GLN A 30 7.02 3.08 7.80
N LYS A 31 7.97 3.52 8.65
CA LYS A 31 8.16 4.94 8.98
C LYS A 31 8.58 5.76 7.77
N ASP A 32 9.48 5.25 6.93
CA ASP A 32 9.94 5.95 5.72
C ASP A 32 8.79 6.13 4.72
N ILE A 33 8.03 5.07 4.44
CA ILE A 33 6.85 5.13 3.57
C ILE A 33 5.83 6.14 4.12
N ALA A 34 5.49 6.05 5.41
CA ALA A 34 4.56 6.98 6.05
C ALA A 34 5.02 8.44 5.94
N LYS A 35 6.31 8.73 6.18
CA LYS A 35 6.87 10.08 6.03
C LYS A 35 6.74 10.59 4.60
N ARG A 36 7.14 9.79 3.61
CA ARG A 36 7.05 10.16 2.18
C ARG A 36 5.62 10.47 1.78
N ILE A 37 4.66 9.65 2.21
CA ILE A 37 3.24 9.90 1.96
C ILE A 37 2.83 11.25 2.57
N LEU A 38 3.13 11.48 3.86
CA LEU A 38 2.79 12.72 4.55
C LEU A 38 3.41 13.97 3.91
N GLU A 39 4.63 13.87 3.40
CA GLU A 39 5.37 14.97 2.76
C GLU A 39 5.01 15.19 1.28
N SER A 40 4.42 14.21 0.61
CA SER A 40 4.06 14.27 -0.82
C SER A 40 2.79 15.09 -1.12
N GLN A 41 2.29 15.04 -2.37
CA GLN A 41 0.95 15.52 -2.74
C GLN A 41 -0.08 14.40 -2.94
N MET A 42 0.20 13.17 -2.46
CA MET A 42 -0.67 12.00 -2.59
C MET A 42 -2.07 12.28 -2.05
N LEU A 43 -3.09 11.85 -2.79
CA LEU A 43 -4.49 12.10 -2.49
C LEU A 43 -5.08 11.00 -1.59
N VAL A 44 -5.59 11.36 -0.41
CA VAL A 44 -6.39 10.45 0.40
C VAL A 44 -7.87 10.70 0.18
N ARG A 45 -8.58 9.62 -0.16
CA ARG A 45 -10.03 9.57 -0.34
C ARG A 45 -10.65 8.73 0.77
N VAL A 46 -11.86 9.10 1.17
CA VAL A 46 -12.70 8.27 2.02
C VAL A 46 -13.96 7.98 1.22
N ARG A 47 -14.31 6.71 1.07
CA ARG A 47 -15.43 6.24 0.25
C ARG A 47 -16.18 5.12 0.96
N PRO A 48 -17.48 4.93 0.72
CA PRO A 48 -18.19 3.75 1.22
C PRO A 48 -17.61 2.44 0.65
N VAL A 49 -17.62 1.34 1.43
CA VAL A 49 -17.18 0.00 0.97
C VAL A 49 -17.86 -0.39 -0.33
N LYS A 50 -19.15 -0.09 -0.51
CA LYS A 50 -19.91 -0.42 -1.75
C LYS A 50 -19.33 0.22 -3.02
N GLU A 51 -18.50 1.26 -2.91
CA GLU A 51 -17.89 1.94 -4.05
C GLU A 51 -16.51 1.38 -4.39
N ILE A 52 -15.72 1.00 -3.39
CA ILE A 52 -14.34 0.50 -3.58
C ILE A 52 -14.21 -1.02 -3.46
N ASN A 53 -15.23 -1.70 -2.93
CA ASN A 53 -15.31 -3.15 -2.71
C ASN A 53 -14.16 -3.76 -1.88
N ALA A 54 -13.52 -2.96 -1.04
CA ALA A 54 -12.41 -3.36 -0.19
C ALA A 54 -12.30 -2.43 1.04
N SER A 55 -11.42 -2.76 1.99
CA SER A 55 -11.08 -1.87 3.11
C SER A 55 -10.27 -0.65 2.66
N GLY A 56 -9.41 -0.84 1.65
CA GLY A 56 -8.68 0.21 0.98
C GLY A 56 -8.43 -0.16 -0.48
N VAL A 57 -8.06 0.83 -1.28
CA VAL A 57 -7.54 0.63 -2.64
C VAL A 57 -6.61 1.77 -3.03
N THR A 58 -5.53 1.44 -3.72
CA THR A 58 -4.56 2.38 -4.26
C THR A 58 -4.66 2.47 -5.78
N GLY A 59 -4.48 3.65 -6.36
CA GLY A 59 -4.47 3.83 -7.82
C GLY A 59 -3.99 5.22 -8.26
N LEU A 60 -4.06 5.51 -9.56
CA LEU A 60 -3.71 6.83 -10.12
C LEU A 60 -4.85 7.84 -9.98
N ILE A 61 -4.49 9.10 -9.78
CA ILE A 61 -5.45 10.21 -9.83
C ILE A 61 -5.97 10.38 -11.26
N ASP A 62 -5.05 10.43 -12.24
CA ASP A 62 -5.36 10.50 -13.68
C ASP A 62 -4.23 9.83 -14.48
N ALA A 63 -4.54 8.73 -15.17
CA ALA A 63 -3.52 7.99 -15.93
C ALA A 63 -3.00 8.76 -17.16
N GLY A 64 -3.82 9.62 -17.78
CA GLY A 64 -3.41 10.41 -18.93
C GLY A 64 -2.36 11.44 -18.53
N ASP A 65 -2.69 12.26 -17.54
CA ASP A 65 -1.80 13.29 -17.01
C ASP A 65 -0.50 12.68 -16.47
N THR A 66 -0.58 11.55 -15.73
CA THR A 66 0.62 10.86 -15.24
C THR A 66 1.52 10.38 -16.38
N ASN A 67 0.96 9.84 -17.47
CA ASN A 67 1.75 9.44 -18.63
C ASN A 67 2.41 10.63 -19.34
N ASP A 68 1.72 11.76 -19.46
CA ASP A 68 2.29 12.97 -20.04
C ASP A 68 3.47 13.46 -19.20
N ARG A 69 3.34 13.44 -17.86
CA ARG A 69 4.45 13.78 -16.96
C ARG A 69 5.61 12.79 -17.04
N ILE A 70 5.36 11.49 -17.16
CA ILE A 70 6.43 10.49 -17.37
C ILE A 70 7.20 10.80 -18.66
N ALA A 71 6.50 11.15 -19.74
CA ALA A 71 7.11 11.48 -21.01
C ALA A 71 7.95 12.77 -20.95
N ASP A 72 7.50 13.78 -20.20
CA ASP A 72 8.11 15.11 -20.22
C ASP A 72 9.19 15.32 -19.14
N GLU A 73 9.05 14.67 -17.98
CA GLU A 73 9.84 15.00 -16.78
C GLU A 73 10.74 13.84 -16.29
N ARG A 74 11.47 14.09 -15.20
CA ARG A 74 12.17 13.10 -14.37
C ARG A 74 11.57 13.18 -12.97
N LEU A 75 10.69 12.26 -12.65
CA LEU A 75 9.90 12.30 -11.42
C LEU A 75 10.67 11.65 -10.28
N SER A 76 10.85 12.37 -9.18
CA SER A 76 11.25 11.76 -7.90
C SER A 76 10.10 10.93 -7.32
N ILE A 77 10.40 10.05 -6.37
CA ILE A 77 9.38 9.28 -5.64
C ILE A 77 8.33 10.20 -4.96
N GLY A 78 8.75 11.35 -4.43
CA GLY A 78 7.84 12.29 -3.78
C GLY A 78 6.86 12.95 -4.75
N GLU A 79 7.33 13.26 -5.97
CA GLU A 79 6.50 13.78 -7.05
C GLU A 79 5.57 12.70 -7.62
N ALA A 80 6.08 11.48 -7.80
CA ALA A 80 5.31 10.33 -8.26
C ALA A 80 4.21 9.93 -7.26
N LEU A 81 4.46 10.00 -5.95
CA LEU A 81 3.41 9.86 -4.93
C LEU A 81 2.29 10.91 -5.10
N GLY A 82 2.61 12.09 -5.64
CA GLY A 82 1.63 13.13 -5.97
C GLY A 82 0.60 12.73 -7.03
N GLU A 83 0.90 11.72 -7.85
CA GLU A 83 0.05 11.16 -8.90
C GLU A 83 -0.90 10.06 -8.39
N ILE A 84 -0.72 9.63 -7.15
CA ILE A 84 -1.37 8.45 -6.58
C ILE A 84 -2.47 8.87 -5.59
N TYR A 85 -3.52 8.05 -5.49
CA TYR A 85 -4.47 8.10 -4.40
C TYR A 85 -4.48 6.81 -3.58
N ILE A 86 -4.81 6.94 -2.29
CA ILE A 86 -5.32 5.85 -1.46
C ILE A 86 -6.76 6.19 -1.10
N ALA A 87 -7.69 5.29 -1.39
CA ALA A 87 -9.07 5.37 -0.92
C ALA A 87 -9.27 4.37 0.21
N ILE A 88 -9.72 4.84 1.36
CA ILE A 88 -10.09 4.00 2.51
C ILE A 88 -11.61 3.96 2.68
N ALA A 89 -12.12 2.79 3.04
CA ALA A 89 -13.53 2.59 3.33
C ALA A 89 -13.98 3.35 4.59
N GLU A 90 -15.12 4.05 4.52
CA GLU A 90 -15.75 4.68 5.69
C GLU A 90 -15.97 3.67 6.81
N GLU A 91 -16.51 2.51 6.46
CA GLU A 91 -16.80 1.42 7.39
C GLU A 91 -15.53 0.85 8.02
N THR A 92 -14.39 0.86 7.32
CA THR A 92 -13.11 0.43 7.89
C THR A 92 -12.65 1.39 8.99
N ILE A 93 -12.87 2.69 8.82
CA ILE A 93 -12.60 3.70 9.86
C ILE A 93 -13.62 3.60 10.99
N ASP A 94 -14.91 3.50 10.67
CA ASP A 94 -15.98 3.56 11.67
C ASP A 94 -16.10 2.28 12.52
N THR A 95 -15.78 1.11 11.95
CA THR A 95 -15.85 -0.20 12.66
C THR A 95 -14.49 -0.68 13.13
N GLY A 96 -13.47 -0.60 12.28
CA GLY A 96 -12.08 -0.95 12.63
C GLY A 96 -11.41 0.11 13.49
N GLY A 97 -12.00 1.30 13.60
CA GLY A 97 -11.46 2.41 14.37
C GLY A 97 -10.10 2.84 13.85
N GLN A 98 -9.22 3.21 14.79
CA GLN A 98 -7.84 3.56 14.48
C GLN A 98 -7.08 2.36 13.88
N ARG A 99 -7.26 1.15 14.43
CA ARG A 99 -6.60 -0.08 13.94
C ARG A 99 -6.89 -0.36 12.47
N GLY A 100 -8.15 -0.28 12.07
CA GLY A 100 -8.55 -0.46 10.67
C GLY A 100 -7.90 0.57 9.75
N CYS A 101 -7.80 1.81 10.21
CA CYS A 101 -7.11 2.88 9.51
C CYS A 101 -5.61 2.59 9.36
N GLU A 102 -4.92 2.32 10.47
CA GLU A 102 -3.48 2.00 10.50
C GLU A 102 -3.14 0.83 9.59
N GLY A 103 -3.83 -0.30 9.75
CA GLY A 103 -3.57 -1.52 8.97
C GLY A 103 -3.78 -1.29 7.47
N THR A 104 -4.83 -0.55 7.10
CA THR A 104 -5.09 -0.18 5.71
C THR A 104 -3.97 0.70 5.15
N PHE A 105 -3.52 1.72 5.88
CA PHE A 105 -2.45 2.60 5.39
C PHE A 105 -1.08 1.94 5.37
N VAL A 106 -0.82 0.92 6.19
CA VAL A 106 0.41 0.12 6.07
C VAL A 106 0.39 -0.70 4.78
N HIS A 107 -0.72 -1.36 4.48
CA HIS A 107 -0.88 -2.19 3.27
C HIS A 107 -0.92 -1.34 1.99
N GLU A 108 -1.89 -0.42 1.90
CA GLU A 108 -2.07 0.46 0.75
C GLU A 108 -0.91 1.46 0.60
N GLY A 109 -0.28 1.86 1.70
CA GLY A 109 0.92 2.69 1.66
C GLY A 109 2.09 2.00 0.96
N ARG A 110 2.19 0.67 1.07
CA ARG A 110 3.19 -0.11 0.31
C ARG A 110 2.88 -0.12 -1.18
N HIS A 111 1.63 -0.37 -1.57
CA HIS A 111 1.21 -0.25 -2.96
C HIS A 111 1.49 1.15 -3.53
N ALA A 112 1.16 2.20 -2.78
CA ALA A 112 1.41 3.57 -3.20
C ALA A 112 2.90 3.84 -3.40
N TYR A 113 3.75 3.29 -2.53
CA TYR A 113 5.20 3.40 -2.66
C TYR A 113 5.73 2.64 -3.90
N ASP A 114 5.24 1.42 -4.16
CA ASP A 114 5.65 0.62 -5.33
C ASP A 114 5.18 1.23 -6.65
N PHE A 115 3.97 1.79 -6.68
CA PHE A 115 3.47 2.55 -7.81
C PHE A 115 4.29 3.82 -8.04
N ALA A 116 4.69 4.53 -6.98
CA ALA A 116 5.56 5.69 -7.10
C ALA A 116 6.96 5.33 -7.63
N GLN A 117 7.52 4.19 -7.20
CA GLN A 117 8.77 3.64 -7.76
C GLN A 117 8.62 3.29 -9.24
N THR A 118 7.49 2.70 -9.62
CA THR A 118 7.18 2.37 -11.03
C THR A 118 7.16 3.64 -11.88
N ILE A 119 6.37 4.65 -11.49
CA ILE A 119 6.26 5.95 -12.18
C ILE A 119 7.63 6.63 -12.28
N SER A 120 8.37 6.71 -11.18
CA SER A 120 9.70 7.34 -11.14
C SER A 120 10.68 6.64 -12.08
N SER A 121 10.75 5.31 -12.04
CA SER A 121 11.64 4.53 -12.91
C SER A 121 11.24 4.62 -14.39
N PHE A 122 9.95 4.70 -14.70
CA PHE A 122 9.45 4.89 -16.07
C PHE A 122 9.84 6.26 -16.63
N SER A 123 9.81 7.31 -15.80
CA SER A 123 10.22 8.66 -16.20
C SER A 123 11.72 8.82 -16.46
N ASP A 124 12.55 7.90 -15.93
CA ASP A 124 14.03 7.88 -16.09
C ASP A 124 14.53 6.73 -17.01
N SER A 125 13.60 6.01 -17.65
CA SER A 125 13.91 4.80 -18.42
C SER A 125 14.77 5.04 -19.67
N ASP A 126 14.76 6.25 -20.23
CA ASP A 126 15.62 6.68 -21.34
C ASP A 126 17.11 6.82 -20.94
N VAL A 127 17.39 7.05 -19.65
CA VAL A 127 18.75 7.14 -19.09
C VAL A 127 19.18 5.84 -18.42
N ASN A 128 18.24 5.13 -17.79
CA ASN A 128 18.53 3.90 -17.06
C ASN A 128 17.54 2.76 -17.39
N PRO A 129 17.54 2.26 -18.64
CA PRO A 129 16.54 1.28 -19.12
C PRO A 129 16.61 -0.09 -18.42
N LEU A 130 17.75 -0.42 -17.79
CA LEU A 130 17.92 -1.69 -17.08
C LEU A 130 17.43 -1.65 -15.63
N SER A 131 17.07 -0.46 -15.11
CA SER A 131 16.62 -0.28 -13.72
C SER A 131 15.13 0.03 -13.61
N VAL A 132 14.34 -0.32 -14.65
CA VAL A 132 12.89 -0.18 -14.62
C VAL A 132 12.31 -1.10 -13.55
N PHE A 133 11.59 -0.51 -12.60
CA PHE A 133 10.86 -1.22 -11.56
C PHE A 133 9.41 -1.40 -12.00
N ASP A 134 8.99 -2.63 -12.28
CA ASP A 134 7.64 -2.94 -12.77
C ASP A 134 7.18 -4.30 -12.22
N PRO A 135 6.88 -4.38 -10.90
CA PRO A 135 6.53 -5.63 -10.25
C PRO A 135 5.17 -6.16 -10.74
N THR A 136 5.02 -7.47 -10.66
CA THR A 136 3.73 -8.16 -10.89
C THR A 136 2.76 -7.93 -9.72
N LEU A 137 1.46 -8.13 -9.95
CA LEU A 137 0.45 -8.06 -8.90
C LEU A 137 0.74 -9.00 -7.73
N TYR A 138 1.24 -10.21 -8.02
CA TYR A 138 1.69 -11.13 -6.98
C TYR A 138 2.81 -10.54 -6.11
N GLU A 139 3.82 -9.90 -6.71
CA GLU A 139 4.92 -9.28 -5.96
C GLU A 139 4.45 -8.07 -5.15
N LEU A 140 3.55 -7.25 -5.70
CA LEU A 140 2.93 -6.12 -4.99
C LEU A 140 2.18 -6.60 -3.74
N GLU A 141 1.31 -7.58 -3.89
CA GLU A 141 0.50 -8.13 -2.79
C GLU A 141 1.37 -8.86 -1.77
N LEU A 142 2.40 -9.59 -2.20
CA LEU A 142 3.34 -10.27 -1.31
C LEU A 142 4.03 -9.27 -0.38
N GLU A 143 4.61 -8.21 -0.93
CA GLU A 143 5.30 -7.19 -0.14
C GLU A 143 4.34 -6.40 0.76
N ALA A 144 3.10 -6.13 0.30
CA ALA A 144 2.07 -5.48 1.11
C ALA A 144 1.62 -6.36 2.29
N HIS A 145 1.52 -7.68 2.13
CA HIS A 145 1.23 -8.59 3.24
C HIS A 145 2.42 -8.75 4.19
N ARG A 146 3.66 -8.78 3.68
CA ARG A 146 4.88 -8.83 4.50
C ARG A 146 4.98 -7.63 5.44
N ILE A 147 4.85 -6.42 4.88
CA ILE A 147 4.95 -5.20 5.68
C ILE A 147 3.80 -5.06 6.69
N SER A 148 2.59 -5.52 6.35
CA SER A 148 1.47 -5.61 7.30
C SER A 148 1.77 -6.58 8.44
N GLY A 149 2.33 -7.74 8.15
CA GLY A 149 2.73 -8.72 9.17
C GLY A 149 3.81 -8.18 10.10
N ASP A 150 4.85 -7.56 9.55
CA ASP A 150 5.89 -6.89 10.33
C ASP A 150 5.31 -5.79 11.22
N TYR A 151 4.31 -5.04 10.73
CA TYR A 151 3.64 -4.00 11.52
C TYR A 151 2.89 -4.62 12.70
N MET A 152 2.13 -5.70 12.47
CA MET A 152 1.43 -6.42 13.54
C MET A 152 2.39 -6.91 14.62
N LEU A 153 3.59 -7.39 14.23
CA LEU A 153 4.64 -7.79 15.16
C LEU A 153 5.26 -6.60 15.92
N CYS A 154 5.37 -5.43 15.28
CA CYS A 154 5.83 -4.21 15.95
C CYS A 154 4.81 -3.68 16.97
N ILE A 155 3.51 -3.78 16.67
CA ILE A 155 2.43 -3.39 17.59
C ILE A 155 2.33 -4.36 18.77
N ALA A 156 2.46 -5.67 18.51
CA ALA A 156 2.50 -6.74 19.51
C ALA A 156 1.31 -6.74 20.49
N LEU A 157 0.14 -6.27 20.06
CA LEU A 157 -1.12 -6.38 20.81
C LEU A 157 -1.89 -7.62 20.34
N ASP A 158 -2.55 -8.31 21.28
CA ASP A 158 -3.24 -9.58 21.01
C ASP A 158 -4.19 -9.50 19.82
N GLU A 159 -4.97 -8.42 19.69
CA GLU A 159 -5.92 -8.23 18.59
C GLU A 159 -5.26 -8.18 17.20
N TYR A 160 -4.05 -7.60 17.09
CA TYR A 160 -3.28 -7.56 15.83
C TYR A 160 -2.67 -8.92 15.53
N ILE A 161 -2.21 -9.61 16.57
CA ILE A 161 -1.64 -10.94 16.45
C ILE A 161 -2.71 -11.96 16.04
N GLU A 162 -3.88 -11.93 16.66
CA GLU A 162 -5.00 -12.80 16.32
C GLU A 162 -5.50 -12.56 14.89
N GLU A 163 -5.62 -11.30 14.48
CA GLU A 163 -5.95 -10.94 13.10
C GLU A 163 -4.90 -11.48 12.13
N GLY A 164 -3.61 -11.24 12.39
CA GLY A 164 -2.52 -11.72 11.53
C GLY A 164 -2.47 -13.25 11.42
N LEU A 165 -2.75 -13.98 12.51
CA LEU A 165 -2.85 -15.44 12.50
C LEU A 165 -4.06 -15.91 11.68
N GLY A 166 -5.22 -15.28 11.86
CA GLY A 166 -6.45 -15.61 11.13
C GLY A 166 -6.33 -15.33 9.63
N LEU A 167 -5.53 -14.34 9.24
CA LEU A 167 -5.25 -14.01 7.84
C LEU A 167 -4.13 -14.86 7.22
N MET A 168 -3.49 -15.76 7.99
CA MET A 168 -2.30 -16.53 7.60
C MET A 168 -1.06 -15.68 7.30
N ILE A 169 -1.06 -14.41 7.72
CA ILE A 169 0.08 -13.50 7.58
C ILE A 169 1.12 -13.82 8.65
N LEU A 170 0.67 -14.15 9.86
CA LEU A 170 1.51 -14.55 10.97
C LEU A 170 1.41 -16.06 11.22
N GLY A 171 2.45 -16.60 11.83
CA GLY A 171 2.50 -17.93 12.39
C GLY A 171 2.80 -17.83 13.89
N ARG A 172 2.51 -18.91 14.63
CA ARG A 172 2.86 -19.01 16.05
C ARG A 172 3.62 -20.29 16.29
N ASP A 173 4.76 -20.16 16.94
CA ASP A 173 5.61 -21.26 17.39
C ASP A 173 5.80 -21.17 18.90
N ILE A 174 5.88 -22.33 19.57
CA ILE A 174 5.97 -22.42 21.04
C ILE A 174 7.27 -21.78 21.55
N GLU A 175 8.36 -21.88 20.79
CA GLU A 175 9.69 -21.40 21.19
C GLU A 175 9.96 -19.98 20.69
N LYS A 176 9.52 -19.67 19.46
CA LYS A 176 9.82 -18.38 18.80
C LYS A 176 8.73 -17.31 18.98
N GLY A 177 7.57 -17.68 19.53
CA GLY A 177 6.43 -16.79 19.61
C GLY A 177 5.78 -16.55 18.24
N CYS A 178 5.20 -15.37 18.04
CA CYS A 178 4.61 -14.99 16.76
C CYS A 178 5.68 -14.52 15.78
N PHE A 179 5.56 -14.94 14.52
CA PHE A 179 6.51 -14.62 13.46
C PHE A 179 5.79 -14.40 12.12
N LEU A 180 6.46 -13.78 11.16
CA LEU A 180 5.95 -13.59 9.80
C LEU A 180 5.90 -14.93 9.06
N ASN A 181 4.71 -15.33 8.60
CA ASN A 181 4.50 -16.63 7.96
C ASN A 181 4.52 -16.50 6.43
N GLU A 182 5.72 -16.50 5.85
CA GLU A 182 5.94 -16.44 4.40
C GLU A 182 5.15 -17.50 3.63
N ALA A 183 5.10 -18.74 4.12
CA ALA A 183 4.34 -19.81 3.48
C ALA A 183 2.82 -19.54 3.54
N GLY A 184 2.34 -19.02 4.66
CA GLY A 184 0.94 -18.63 4.84
C GLY A 184 0.52 -17.45 3.96
N ILE A 185 1.38 -16.44 3.80
CA ILE A 185 1.14 -15.33 2.87
C ILE A 185 1.03 -15.87 1.44
N ASN A 186 1.95 -16.74 1.01
CA ASN A 186 1.87 -17.37 -0.30
C ASN A 186 0.59 -18.18 -0.51
N GLN A 187 0.18 -18.95 0.50
CA GLN A 187 -1.08 -19.68 0.47
C GLN A 187 -2.27 -18.73 0.34
N ARG A 188 -2.29 -17.64 1.11
CA ARG A 188 -3.31 -16.59 1.04
C ARG A 188 -3.42 -15.98 -0.35
N LEU A 189 -2.29 -15.61 -0.97
CA LEU A 189 -2.26 -15.06 -2.33
C LEU A 189 -2.88 -16.03 -3.34
N SER A 190 -2.56 -17.31 -3.23
CA SER A 190 -3.13 -18.34 -4.10
C SER A 190 -4.62 -18.55 -3.86
N GLU A 191 -5.05 -18.70 -2.61
CA GLU A 191 -6.43 -19.09 -2.28
C GLU A 191 -7.42 -17.92 -2.33
N SER A 192 -6.98 -16.71 -1.98
CA SER A 192 -7.86 -15.54 -1.86
C SER A 192 -7.82 -14.64 -3.10
N TYR A 193 -6.68 -14.57 -3.79
CA TYR A 193 -6.48 -13.69 -4.95
C TYR A 193 -6.29 -14.49 -6.25
N GLY A 194 -6.10 -15.81 -6.18
CA GLY A 194 -5.79 -16.63 -7.35
C GLY A 194 -4.40 -16.38 -7.92
N LEU A 195 -3.49 -15.78 -7.14
CA LEU A 195 -2.17 -15.34 -7.58
C LEU A 195 -1.09 -16.35 -7.17
N ASP A 196 -0.12 -16.58 -8.05
CA ASP A 196 1.09 -17.34 -7.74
C ASP A 196 2.28 -16.83 -8.55
N ALA A 197 3.50 -17.00 -8.01
CA ALA A 197 4.71 -16.42 -8.60
C ALA A 197 5.03 -16.89 -10.02
N ILE A 198 4.53 -18.05 -10.46
CA ILE A 198 5.00 -18.72 -11.68
C ILE A 198 3.91 -18.79 -12.75
N ASN A 199 2.73 -19.30 -12.40
CA ASN A 199 1.68 -19.64 -13.36
C ASN A 199 0.68 -18.50 -13.55
N ASN A 200 0.38 -17.76 -12.48
CA ASN A 200 -0.51 -16.60 -12.53
C ASN A 200 -0.02 -15.45 -11.63
N PRO A 201 1.07 -14.75 -12.00
CA PRO A 201 1.57 -13.63 -11.20
C PRO A 201 0.69 -12.37 -11.30
N GLY A 202 -0.33 -12.40 -12.18
CA GLY A 202 -1.17 -11.25 -12.49
C GLY A 202 -0.46 -10.21 -13.37
N PRO A 203 -1.16 -9.10 -13.69
CA PRO A 203 -0.62 -8.01 -14.49
C PRO A 203 0.51 -7.30 -13.74
N ARG A 204 1.38 -6.61 -14.49
CA ARG A 204 2.40 -5.72 -13.92
C ARG A 204 1.78 -4.42 -13.40
N ALA A 205 2.51 -3.73 -12.53
CA ALA A 205 2.14 -2.42 -12.01
C ALA A 205 1.81 -1.43 -13.15
N SER A 206 2.63 -1.40 -14.19
CA SER A 206 2.39 -0.55 -15.36
C SER A 206 1.10 -0.90 -16.11
N GLU A 207 0.76 -2.18 -16.24
CA GLU A 207 -0.49 -2.64 -16.88
C GLU A 207 -1.72 -2.32 -16.03
N LEU A 208 -1.63 -2.49 -14.70
CA LEU A 208 -2.67 -2.12 -13.74
C LEU A 208 -3.00 -0.62 -13.79
N LEU A 209 -1.95 0.20 -13.94
CA LEU A 209 -2.05 1.65 -13.88
C LEU A 209 -2.21 2.31 -15.26
N GLY A 210 -2.03 1.55 -16.36
CA GLY A 210 -2.05 2.07 -17.72
C GLY A 210 -0.87 3.00 -18.05
N LEU A 211 0.32 2.69 -17.51
CA LEU A 211 1.53 3.50 -17.67
C LEU A 211 2.35 3.10 -18.91
N ARG A 212 3.07 4.06 -19.46
CA ARG A 212 4.01 3.91 -20.59
C ARG A 212 5.36 4.48 -20.20
N GLN A 213 6.43 3.80 -20.59
CA GLN A 213 7.80 4.29 -20.41
C GLN A 213 8.06 5.50 -21.30
N LYS A 214 9.02 6.35 -20.88
CA LYS A 214 9.46 7.53 -21.62
C LYS A 214 10.22 7.17 -22.90
#